data_AF-A0A6P5N2P1-F1
#
_entry.id   AF-A0A6P5N2P1-F1
#
_cell.length_a   1.000
_cell.length_b   1.000
_cell.length_c   1.000
_cell.angle_alpha   90.00
_cell.angle_beta   90.00
_cell.angle_gamma   90.00
#
_symmetry.space_group_name_H-M   'P 1'
#
loop_
_entity.id
_entity.type
_entity.pdbx_description
1 polymer ?
#
loop_
_entity_poly.entity_id
_entity_poly.type
_entity_poly.pdbx_seq_one_letter_code
_entity_poly.pdbx_strand_id
1 'polypeptide(L)'
;MVENCDDEFLKFDLEYQQDVTATKRNEFEDYFLKRELLMGIYEKGFERPSPIQEESIPIALTGSDILARAKNGTGKTAAFYIPALEKNDQK
;
A
#
# COMPACT_ATOMS: atom_id res chain seq x y z
N MET A 1 -24.62 35.94 -9.95
CA MET A 1 -24.58 34.56 -10.46
C MET A 1 -23.25 34.35 -11.19
N VAL A 2 -22.19 34.08 -10.44
CA VAL A 2 -20.97 33.43 -10.95
C VAL A 2 -20.59 32.42 -9.87
N GLU A 3 -20.12 31.27 -10.31
CA GLU A 3 -20.49 29.95 -9.84
C GLU A 3 -19.73 29.46 -8.60
N ASN A 4 -20.47 28.72 -7.77
CA ASN A 4 -19.98 27.85 -6.70
C ASN A 4 -19.28 26.57 -7.26
N CYS A 5 -18.59 26.65 -8.40
CA CYS A 5 -17.99 25.48 -9.08
C CYS A 5 -16.62 25.09 -8.49
N ASP A 6 -15.87 26.05 -7.96
CA ASP A 6 -14.48 25.84 -7.54
C ASP A 6 -14.35 25.20 -6.14
N ASP A 7 -15.26 25.51 -5.22
CA ASP A 7 -15.22 25.01 -3.83
C ASP A 7 -15.56 23.52 -3.72
N GLU A 8 -16.43 23.01 -4.60
CA GLU A 8 -16.82 21.60 -4.63
C GLU A 8 -15.72 20.75 -5.29
N PHE A 9 -15.01 21.29 -6.29
CA PHE A 9 -13.84 20.67 -6.91
C PHE A 9 -12.64 20.58 -5.95
N LEU A 10 -12.40 21.64 -5.16
CA LEU A 10 -11.33 21.64 -4.16
C LEU A 10 -11.63 20.67 -3.00
N LYS A 11 -12.91 20.57 -2.58
CA LYS A 11 -13.35 19.58 -1.60
C LYS A 11 -13.21 18.16 -2.13
N PHE A 12 -13.56 17.93 -3.39
CA PHE A 12 -13.39 16.64 -4.05
C PHE A 12 -11.91 16.24 -4.10
N ASP A 13 -11.00 17.15 -4.47
CA ASP A 13 -9.56 16.88 -4.48
C ASP A 13 -9.00 16.60 -3.07
N LEU A 14 -9.47 17.33 -2.05
CA LEU A 14 -9.08 17.11 -0.65
C LEU A 14 -9.60 15.78 -0.09
N GLU A 15 -10.81 15.37 -0.45
CA GLU A 15 -11.40 14.09 -0.07
C GLU A 15 -10.71 12.93 -0.80
N TYR A 16 -10.41 13.10 -2.10
CA TYR A 16 -9.66 12.13 -2.92
C TYR A 16 -8.19 11.97 -2.48
N GLN A 17 -7.66 12.86 -1.64
CA GLN A 17 -6.33 12.75 -1.05
C GLN A 17 -6.32 11.99 0.28
N GLN A 18 -7.46 11.81 0.95
CA GLN A 18 -7.50 11.15 2.26
C GLN A 18 -7.20 9.64 2.16
N ASP A 19 -7.75 8.95 1.17
CA ASP A 19 -7.57 7.49 0.98
C ASP A 19 -6.12 7.07 0.67
N VAL A 20 -5.27 7.99 0.21
CA VAL A 20 -3.87 7.69 -0.14
C VAL A 20 -2.87 7.97 0.98
N THR A 21 -3.31 8.57 2.09
CA THR A 21 -2.44 8.97 3.22
C THR A 21 -2.83 8.34 4.55
N ALA A 22 -4.04 7.80 4.69
CA ALA A 22 -4.49 7.15 5.92
C ALA A 22 -3.76 5.81 6.14
N THR A 23 -2.92 5.74 7.18
CA THR A 23 -2.27 4.49 7.63
C THR A 23 -2.86 3.98 8.93
N LYS A 24 -2.99 2.66 9.06
CA LYS A 24 -3.29 1.93 10.30
C LYS A 24 -2.06 1.84 11.22
N ARG A 25 -0.88 2.22 10.72
CA ARG A 25 0.43 2.22 11.40
C ARG A 25 0.92 0.81 11.71
N ASN A 26 0.63 -0.14 10.82
CA ASN A 26 1.15 -1.49 10.91
C ASN A 26 2.66 -1.50 10.64
N GLU A 27 3.33 -2.56 11.05
CA GLU A 27 4.73 -2.84 10.75
C GLU A 27 4.83 -4.05 9.80
N PHE A 28 5.95 -4.24 9.11
CA PHE A 28 6.08 -5.35 8.15
C PHE A 28 6.13 -6.71 8.87
N GLU A 29 6.55 -6.71 10.12
CA GLU A 29 6.57 -7.85 11.04
C GLU A 29 5.17 -8.39 11.32
N ASP A 30 4.14 -7.54 11.26
CA ASP A 30 2.75 -7.94 11.50
C ASP A 30 2.20 -8.88 10.41
N TYR A 31 2.88 -8.98 9.27
CA TYR A 31 2.46 -9.79 8.13
C TYR A 31 3.05 -11.21 8.12
N PHE A 32 3.83 -11.60 9.15
CA PHE A 32 4.40 -12.93 9.30
C PHE A 32 5.22 -13.41 8.08
N LEU A 33 5.95 -12.49 7.43
CA LEU A 33 6.80 -12.78 6.28
C LEU A 33 8.03 -13.61 6.67
N LYS A 34 8.61 -14.32 5.70
CA LYS A 34 9.93 -14.95 5.85
C LYS A 34 10.97 -13.93 6.30
N ARG A 35 11.83 -14.34 7.24
CA ARG A 35 12.88 -13.48 7.82
C ARG A 35 13.77 -12.83 6.76
N GLU A 36 14.18 -13.59 5.74
CA GLU A 36 15.04 -13.11 4.67
C GLU A 36 14.37 -12.01 3.84
N LEU A 37 13.06 -12.14 3.59
CA LEU A 37 12.28 -11.12 2.90
C LEU A 37 12.14 -9.86 3.76
N LEU A 38 11.84 -10.02 5.05
CA LEU A 38 11.78 -8.91 6.02
C LEU A 38 13.10 -8.13 6.08
N MET A 39 14.25 -8.83 6.12
CA MET A 39 15.56 -8.21 6.06
C MET A 39 15.75 -7.43 4.75
N GLY A 40 15.43 -8.03 3.61
CA GLY A 40 15.53 -7.37 2.31
C GLY A 40 14.64 -6.12 2.19
N ILE A 41 13.45 -6.13 2.80
CA ILE A 41 12.56 -4.96 2.87
C ILE A 41 13.26 -3.80 3.61
N TYR A 42 13.83 -4.05 4.80
CA TYR A 42 14.54 -3.02 5.56
C TYR A 42 15.84 -2.56 4.90
N GLU A 43 16.62 -3.47 4.32
CA GLU A 43 17.85 -3.13 3.58
C GLU A 43 17.58 -2.22 2.38
N LYS A 44 16.39 -2.33 1.76
CA LYS A 44 15.95 -1.43 0.70
C LYS A 44 15.43 -0.08 1.21
N GLY A 45 15.39 0.14 2.52
CA GLY A 45 14.97 1.39 3.16
C GLY A 45 13.46 1.51 3.37
N PHE A 46 12.71 0.41 3.33
CA PHE A 46 11.29 0.43 3.69
C PHE A 46 11.17 0.32 5.21
N GLU A 47 10.77 1.41 5.86
CA GLU A 47 10.59 1.43 7.33
C GLU A 47 9.19 0.98 7.76
N ARG A 48 8.16 1.44 7.03
CA ARG A 48 6.75 1.14 7.31
C ARG A 48 5.97 0.93 6.00
N PRO A 49 4.95 0.07 5.99
CA PRO A 49 4.07 -0.10 4.85
C PRO A 49 3.30 1.20 4.56
N SER A 50 3.13 1.52 3.28
CA SER A 50 2.24 2.59 2.84
C SER A 50 0.77 2.19 2.97
N PRO A 51 -0.21 3.13 2.95
CA PRO A 51 -1.64 2.80 3.05
C PRO A 51 -2.08 1.67 2.12
N ILE A 52 -1.66 1.71 0.85
CA ILE A 52 -2.05 0.69 -0.12
C ILE A 52 -1.41 -0.67 0.19
N GLN A 53 -0.20 -0.68 0.77
CA GLN A 53 0.49 -1.89 1.19
C GLN A 53 -0.17 -2.51 2.42
N GLU A 54 -0.56 -1.69 3.40
CA GLU A 54 -1.27 -2.15 4.61
C GLU A 54 -2.58 -2.85 4.27
N GLU A 55 -3.34 -2.34 3.29
CA GLU A 55 -4.58 -2.97 2.86
C GLU A 55 -4.33 -4.20 1.96
N SER A 56 -3.39 -4.11 1.01
CA SER A 56 -3.29 -5.14 -0.04
C SER A 56 -2.41 -6.33 0.33
N ILE A 57 -1.32 -6.14 1.08
CA ILE A 57 -0.37 -7.21 1.41
C ILE A 57 -1.05 -8.35 2.17
N PRO A 58 -1.76 -8.12 3.29
CA PRO A 58 -2.36 -9.23 4.04
C PRO A 58 -3.38 -10.00 3.20
N ILE A 59 -4.17 -9.31 2.37
CA ILE A 59 -5.13 -9.95 1.47
C ILE A 59 -4.40 -10.77 0.39
N ALA A 60 -3.31 -10.24 -0.19
CA ALA A 60 -2.57 -10.90 -1.27
C ALA A 60 -1.84 -12.15 -0.78
N LEU A 61 -1.37 -12.13 0.47
CA LEU A 61 -0.78 -13.30 1.14
C LEU A 61 -1.78 -14.46 1.24
N THR A 62 -3.08 -14.19 1.39
CA THR A 62 -4.11 -15.25 1.38
C THR A 62 -4.29 -15.94 0.02
N GLY A 63 -3.80 -15.35 -1.08
CA GLY A 63 -4.01 -15.86 -2.44
C GLY A 63 -5.29 -15.39 -3.11
N SER A 64 -5.95 -14.39 -2.53
CA SER A 64 -7.08 -13.72 -3.16
C SER A 64 -6.62 -12.76 -4.27
N ASP A 65 -7.43 -12.63 -5.32
CA ASP A 65 -7.25 -11.59 -6.34
C ASP A 65 -7.63 -10.21 -5.78
N ILE A 66 -6.87 -9.18 -6.14
CA ILE A 66 -7.06 -7.81 -5.62
C ILE A 66 -6.99 -6.81 -6.75
N LEU A 67 -7.97 -5.89 -6.77
CA LEU A 67 -7.90 -4.66 -7.56
C LEU A 67 -7.51 -3.49 -6.63
N ALA A 68 -6.26 -3.07 -6.71
CA ALA A 68 -5.72 -1.97 -5.90
C ALA A 68 -5.56 -0.69 -6.73
N ARG A 69 -6.16 0.43 -6.28
CA ARG A 69 -6.02 1.76 -6.91
C ARG A 69 -5.33 2.72 -5.95
N ALA A 70 -4.21 3.30 -6.36
CA ALA A 70 -3.53 4.36 -5.62
C ALA A 70 -2.75 5.27 -6.58
N LYS A 71 -2.28 6.44 -6.10
CA LYS A 71 -1.48 7.39 -6.89
C LYS A 71 -0.08 6.84 -7.22
N ASN A 72 0.64 7.49 -8.12
CA ASN A 72 2.03 7.13 -8.40
C ASN A 72 2.92 7.44 -7.19
N GLY A 73 3.99 6.66 -7.00
CA GLY A 73 4.89 6.81 -5.86
C GLY A 73 4.37 6.25 -4.52
N THR A 74 3.13 5.73 -4.44
CA THR A 74 2.56 5.18 -3.20
C THR A 74 2.99 3.74 -2.88
N GLY A 75 3.91 3.16 -3.65
CA GLY A 75 4.47 1.83 -3.35
C GLY A 75 3.64 0.63 -3.84
N LYS A 76 2.69 0.81 -4.79
CA LYS A 76 1.91 -0.29 -5.41
C LYS A 76 2.77 -1.45 -5.93
N THR A 77 3.94 -1.13 -6.51
CA THR A 77 4.87 -2.13 -7.04
C THR A 77 5.38 -3.06 -5.94
N ALA A 78 5.82 -2.50 -4.80
CA ALA A 78 6.22 -3.30 -3.65
C ALA A 78 5.04 -4.06 -3.03
N ALA A 79 3.84 -3.45 -3.03
CA ALA A 79 2.61 -4.08 -2.55
C ALA A 79 2.25 -5.37 -3.32
N PHE A 80 2.66 -5.46 -4.59
CA PHE A 80 2.54 -6.68 -5.40
C PHE A 80 3.74 -7.64 -5.22
N TYR A 81 4.96 -7.12 -5.21
CA TYR A 81 6.15 -7.98 -5.14
C TYR A 81 6.37 -8.65 -3.78
N ILE A 82 6.07 -7.98 -2.66
CA ILE A 82 6.23 -8.56 -1.32
C ILE A 82 5.46 -9.89 -1.19
N PRO A 83 4.13 -9.95 -1.44
CA PRO A 83 3.40 -11.21 -1.36
C PRO A 83 3.81 -12.22 -2.44
N ALA A 84 4.25 -11.76 -3.62
CA ALA A 84 4.77 -12.65 -4.66
C ALA A 84 6.10 -13.31 -4.24
N LEU A 85 7.04 -12.55 -3.69
CA LEU A 85 8.32 -13.03 -3.19
C LEU A 85 8.14 -13.95 -1.98
N GLU A 86 7.22 -13.63 -1.08
CA GLU A 86 6.89 -14.49 0.06
C GLU A 86 6.46 -15.90 -0.39
N LYS A 87 5.63 -15.95 -1.43
CA LYS A 87 5.13 -17.21 -2.01
C LYS A 87 6.16 -17.95 -2.88
N ASN A 88 7.24 -17.29 -3.30
CA ASN A 88 8.29 -17.98 -4.03
C ASN A 88 9.02 -18.93 -3.08
N ASP A 89 8.90 -20.22 -3.36
CA ASP A 89 9.61 -21.29 -2.68
C ASP A 89 10.97 -21.45 -3.39
N GLN A 90 12.02 -20.78 -2.89
CA GLN A 90 13.37 -21.14 -3.30
C GLN A 90 13.73 -22.45 -2.61
N LYS A 91 13.47 -23.56 -3.30
CA LYS A 91 14.12 -24.85 -3.04
C LYS A 91 15.40 -24.96 -3.84
#